data_AF-A0A949XER3-F1
#
_entry.id   AF-A0A949XER3-F1
#
_cell.length_a   1.000
_cell.length_b   1.000
_cell.length_c   1.000
_cell.angle_alpha   90.00
_cell.angle_beta   90.00
_cell.angle_gamma   90.00
#
_symmetry.space_group_name_H-M   'P 1'
#
loop_
_entity.id
_entity.type
_entity.pdbx_description
1 polymer ?
#
loop_
_entity_poly.entity_id
_entity_poly.type
_entity_poly.pdbx_seq_one_letter_code
_entity_poly.pdbx_strand_id
1 'polypeptide(L)'
;MNQFYRKRKTSNRIPVCKIKNPRHSPSVGIFAIVILVLTATFAIGLTPARAQSSAKAATQEFVNQALQILRDKNKPVGQKRRELKPLIEARFDATAMARSSLGYHWRSLSPNERTSFTQVFTDFIEAAYLDKVQDYSGQQVQFGQSRSLGEGYAAVDTAIVQAGKNPTPVTYLLEQSGGGW
;
A
#
# COMPACT_ATOMS: atom_id res chain seq x y z
N MET A 1 -1.84 -25.05 -40.28
CA MET A 1 -1.39 -26.26 -40.98
C MET A 1 0.05 -26.50 -40.57
N ASN A 2 0.30 -27.49 -39.69
CA ASN A 2 1.00 -28.76 -39.99
C ASN A 2 2.45 -28.56 -40.44
N GLN A 3 3.49 -29.20 -39.95
CA GLN A 3 3.77 -30.32 -39.04
C GLN A 3 5.27 -30.10 -38.68
N PHE A 4 5.83 -30.57 -37.57
CA PHE A 4 6.57 -31.82 -37.57
C PHE A 4 6.96 -32.18 -36.14
N TYR A 5 6.09 -32.98 -35.52
CA TYR A 5 6.42 -33.87 -34.43
C TYR A 5 7.24 -35.04 -35.02
N ARG A 6 8.43 -35.35 -34.49
CA ARG A 6 9.15 -36.61 -34.79
C ARG A 6 9.38 -37.40 -33.50
N LYS A 7 8.54 -38.42 -33.28
CA LYS A 7 8.89 -39.68 -32.59
C LYS A 7 9.86 -40.47 -33.52
N ARG A 8 10.75 -41.40 -33.12
CA ARG A 8 10.55 -42.57 -32.24
C ARG A 8 11.88 -43.36 -32.06
N LYS A 9 12.08 -43.92 -30.85
CA LYS A 9 12.67 -45.24 -30.44
C LYS A 9 13.97 -45.81 -31.05
N THR A 10 14.90 -46.17 -30.14
CA THR A 10 15.57 -47.50 -30.00
C THR A 10 16.13 -47.60 -28.55
N SER A 11 15.52 -48.34 -27.62
CA SER A 11 15.73 -49.78 -27.32
C SER A 11 17.19 -50.18 -27.05
N ASN A 12 17.60 -50.23 -25.77
CA ASN A 12 18.53 -51.26 -25.32
C ASN A 12 18.28 -51.62 -23.84
N ARG A 13 18.26 -52.92 -23.52
CA ARG A 13 17.88 -53.50 -22.23
C ARG A 13 19.09 -53.71 -21.31
N ILE A 14 18.95 -53.22 -20.07
CA ILE A 14 19.19 -53.83 -18.74
C ILE A 14 20.02 -55.14 -18.67
N PRO A 15 20.90 -55.25 -17.65
CA PRO A 15 20.74 -56.34 -16.68
C PRO A 15 20.53 -55.85 -15.24
N VAL A 16 19.68 -56.61 -14.54
CA VAL A 16 19.14 -56.41 -13.21
C VAL A 16 20.14 -56.95 -12.18
N CYS A 17 20.46 -56.19 -11.12
CA CYS A 17 21.05 -56.77 -9.91
C CYS A 17 19.94 -56.97 -8.87
N LYS A 18 19.86 -58.20 -8.35
CA LYS A 18 18.78 -58.76 -7.54
C LYS A 18 19.40 -59.24 -6.23
N ILE A 19 19.24 -58.52 -5.12
CA ILE A 19 19.64 -58.97 -3.77
C ILE A 19 18.61 -58.42 -2.78
N LYS A 20 17.54 -59.19 -2.50
CA LYS A 20 17.31 -60.12 -1.37
C LYS A 20 16.86 -59.41 -0.08
N ASN A 21 15.55 -59.32 0.07
CA ASN A 21 14.83 -59.00 1.30
C ASN A 21 14.74 -60.25 2.21
N PRO A 22 14.95 -60.14 3.53
CA PRO A 22 14.37 -61.06 4.50
C PRO A 22 13.23 -60.42 5.32
N ARG A 23 12.29 -61.29 5.66
CA ARG A 23 10.92 -61.09 6.17
C ARG A 23 10.84 -60.73 7.67
N HIS A 24 9.79 -59.97 8.02
CA HIS A 24 8.80 -60.11 9.14
C HIS A 24 9.26 -60.71 10.50
N SER A 25 8.86 -60.30 11.72
CA SER A 25 7.74 -59.51 12.33
C SER A 25 8.05 -59.36 13.87
N PRO A 26 7.11 -59.18 14.83
CA PRO A 26 6.11 -58.14 15.06
C PRO A 26 6.19 -57.51 16.50
N SER A 27 5.30 -56.54 16.77
CA SER A 27 4.61 -56.27 18.05
C SER A 27 5.21 -55.32 19.11
N VAL A 28 4.34 -54.37 19.50
CA VAL A 28 4.17 -53.70 20.81
C VAL A 28 5.06 -52.48 21.14
N GLY A 29 4.38 -51.37 21.44
CA GLY A 29 4.92 -50.13 22.00
C GLY A 29 4.25 -48.89 21.41
N ILE A 30 2.92 -48.81 21.36
CA ILE A 30 2.11 -48.15 22.40
C ILE A 30 2.68 -46.77 22.77
N PHE A 31 2.01 -45.72 22.28
CA PHE A 31 1.71 -44.48 23.02
C PHE A 31 2.81 -43.95 23.94
N ALA A 32 3.85 -43.29 23.42
CA ALA A 32 4.72 -42.47 24.29
C ALA A 32 5.45 -41.30 23.61
N ILE A 33 5.42 -41.15 22.28
CA ILE A 33 6.15 -40.06 21.60
C ILE A 33 5.22 -39.31 20.63
N VAL A 34 3.97 -39.10 21.06
CA VAL A 34 3.01 -38.20 20.40
C VAL A 34 3.02 -36.80 21.06
N ILE A 35 3.86 -36.57 22.09
CA ILE A 35 3.78 -35.36 22.94
C ILE A 35 5.08 -34.52 23.00
N LEU A 36 6.17 -34.89 22.32
CA LEU A 36 7.46 -34.16 22.48
C LEU A 36 8.05 -33.50 21.21
N VAL A 37 7.29 -33.37 20.13
CA VAL A 37 7.68 -32.51 18.99
C VAL A 37 6.49 -31.64 18.56
N LEU A 38 5.80 -31.09 19.57
CA LEU A 38 4.76 -30.07 19.42
C LEU A 38 5.30 -28.66 19.73
N THR A 39 6.62 -28.49 19.69
CA THR A 39 7.35 -27.25 20.02
C THR A 39 8.32 -26.83 18.90
N ALA A 40 8.02 -27.17 17.64
CA ALA A 40 8.55 -26.43 16.50
C ALA A 40 7.67 -25.20 16.30
N THR A 41 7.93 -24.22 17.15
CA THR A 41 7.36 -22.89 17.23
C THR A 41 7.13 -22.31 15.84
N PHE A 42 5.88 -22.36 15.42
CA PHE A 42 5.35 -21.57 14.31
C PHE A 42 5.43 -20.10 14.74
N ALA A 43 6.61 -19.50 14.59
CA ALA A 43 6.79 -18.06 14.66
C ALA A 43 6.15 -17.45 13.41
N ILE A 44 4.81 -17.41 13.39
CA ILE A 44 4.10 -16.48 12.53
C ILE A 44 4.48 -15.10 13.04
N GLY A 45 5.23 -14.35 12.24
CA GLY A 45 5.34 -12.91 12.40
C GLY A 45 3.95 -12.29 12.23
N LEU A 46 3.20 -12.19 13.32
CA LEU A 46 1.96 -11.43 13.41
C LEU A 46 2.30 -9.97 13.70
N THR A 47 2.69 -9.22 12.67
CA THR A 47 2.39 -7.78 12.53
C THR A 47 2.37 -7.44 11.02
N PRO A 48 1.46 -6.58 10.49
CA PRO A 48 0.94 -5.38 11.14
C PRO A 48 -0.55 -5.07 10.84
N ALA A 49 -1.50 -5.84 11.39
CA ALA A 49 -2.92 -5.44 11.34
C ALA A 49 -3.14 -4.04 11.99
N ARG A 50 -2.35 -3.72 13.02
CA ARG A 50 -2.41 -2.45 13.75
C ARG A 50 -1.94 -1.24 12.94
N ALA A 51 -0.93 -1.42 12.07
CA ALA A 51 -0.44 -0.34 11.20
C ALA A 51 -1.42 -0.08 10.04
N GLN A 52 -2.02 -1.13 9.47
CA GLN A 52 -3.04 -1.02 8.42
C GLN A 52 -4.30 -0.30 8.92
N SER A 53 -4.74 -0.57 10.16
CA SER A 53 -5.86 0.13 10.78
C SER A 53 -5.54 1.59 11.10
N SER A 54 -4.31 1.92 11.49
CA SER A 54 -3.94 3.30 11.81
C SER A 54 -3.75 4.17 10.56
N ALA A 55 -3.28 3.62 9.42
CA ALA A 55 -3.17 4.37 8.16
C ALA A 55 -4.55 4.81 7.64
N LYS A 56 -5.53 3.88 7.69
CA LYS A 56 -6.91 4.17 7.32
C LYS A 56 -7.52 5.23 8.23
N ALA A 57 -7.33 5.10 9.55
CA ALA A 57 -7.83 6.07 10.51
C ALA A 57 -7.23 7.47 10.30
N ALA A 58 -5.92 7.57 10.08
CA ALA A 58 -5.25 8.84 9.80
C ALA A 58 -5.78 9.49 8.51
N THR A 59 -5.96 8.71 7.44
CA THR A 59 -6.56 9.19 6.18
C THR A 59 -7.99 9.68 6.39
N GLN A 60 -8.79 8.92 7.15
CA GLN A 60 -10.17 9.29 7.48
C GLN A 60 -10.25 10.59 8.26
N GLU A 61 -9.41 10.75 9.27
CA GLU A 61 -9.35 11.97 10.07
C GLU A 61 -9.03 13.19 9.21
N PHE A 62 -7.95 13.13 8.42
CA PHE A 62 -7.54 14.22 7.53
C PHE A 62 -8.66 14.59 6.54
N VAL A 63 -9.21 13.61 5.83
CA VAL A 63 -10.27 13.84 4.84
C VAL A 63 -11.53 14.40 5.49
N ASN A 64 -11.90 13.93 6.68
CA ASN A 64 -13.07 14.43 7.39
C ASN A 64 -12.90 15.88 7.83
N GLN A 65 -11.71 16.26 8.34
CA GLN A 65 -11.39 17.64 8.69
C GLN A 65 -11.44 18.55 7.46
N ALA A 66 -10.88 18.11 6.33
CA ALA A 66 -10.96 18.86 5.08
C ALA A 66 -12.41 19.03 4.61
N LEU A 67 -13.22 17.97 4.65
CA LEU A 67 -14.64 18.03 4.27
C LEU A 67 -15.47 18.93 5.20
N GLN A 68 -15.14 19.02 6.50
CA GLN A 68 -15.79 19.95 7.42
C GLN A 68 -15.59 21.40 6.97
N ILE A 69 -14.36 21.77 6.59
CA ILE A 69 -14.05 23.12 6.06
C ILE A 69 -14.81 23.37 4.74
N LEU A 70 -14.84 22.39 3.85
CA LEU A 70 -15.49 22.50 2.54
C LEU A 70 -17.02 22.66 2.66
N ARG A 71 -17.65 21.95 3.61
CA ARG A 71 -19.11 21.94 3.82
C ARG A 71 -19.66 23.23 4.41
N ASP A 72 -18.83 24.02 5.09
CA ASP A 72 -19.28 25.28 5.68
C ASP A 72 -19.67 26.27 4.57
N LYS A 73 -20.97 26.47 4.35
CA LYS A 73 -21.49 27.36 3.31
C LYS A 73 -21.31 28.84 3.65
N ASN A 74 -21.05 29.17 4.92
CA ASN A 74 -20.91 30.55 5.38
C ASN A 74 -19.50 31.09 5.15
N LYS A 75 -18.53 30.23 4.86
CA LYS A 75 -17.14 30.63 4.61
C LYS A 75 -16.89 30.95 3.13
N PRO A 76 -16.33 32.13 2.81
CA PRO A 76 -15.84 32.42 1.47
C PRO A 76 -14.75 31.44 1.03
N VAL A 77 -14.63 31.20 -0.28
CA VAL A 77 -13.63 30.28 -0.86
C VAL A 77 -12.21 30.61 -0.38
N GLY A 78 -11.84 31.90 -0.37
CA GLY A 78 -10.52 32.33 0.10
C GLY A 78 -10.25 31.98 1.58
N GLN A 79 -11.28 31.98 2.42
CA GLN A 79 -11.14 31.55 3.82
C GLN A 79 -10.96 30.03 3.91
N LYS A 80 -11.76 29.26 3.15
CA LYS A 80 -11.61 27.80 3.10
C LYS A 80 -10.21 27.38 2.67
N ARG A 81 -9.64 28.05 1.66
CA ARG A 81 -8.26 27.80 1.21
C ARG A 81 -7.24 28.06 2.31
N ARG A 82 -7.37 29.18 3.04
CA ARG A 82 -6.48 29.51 4.17
C ARG A 82 -6.56 28.51 5.31
N GLU A 83 -7.73 27.92 5.56
CA GLU A 83 -7.91 26.90 6.60
C GLU A 83 -7.45 25.51 6.15
N LEU A 84 -7.58 25.17 4.87
CA LEU A 84 -7.10 23.90 4.32
C LEU A 84 -5.57 23.82 4.23
N LYS A 85 -4.90 24.94 3.93
CA LYS A 85 -3.45 24.98 3.76
C LYS A 85 -2.67 24.38 4.95
N PRO A 86 -2.84 24.83 6.20
CA PRO A 86 -2.12 24.25 7.33
C PRO A 86 -2.49 22.79 7.60
N LEU A 87 -3.72 22.37 7.27
CA LEU A 87 -4.14 20.98 7.39
C LEU A 87 -3.38 20.07 6.40
N ILE A 88 -3.14 20.56 5.18
CA ILE A 88 -2.35 19.88 4.16
C ILE A 88 -0.87 19.86 4.56
N GLU A 89 -0.31 21.01 4.95
CA GLU A 89 1.09 21.14 5.38
C GLU A 89 1.43 20.23 6.57
N ALA A 90 0.48 19.97 7.46
CA ALA A 90 0.67 19.08 8.61
C ALA A 90 0.69 17.58 8.27
N ARG A 91 0.21 17.18 7.09
CA ARG A 91 0.03 15.77 6.71
C ARG A 91 0.79 15.36 5.45
N PHE A 92 1.23 16.31 4.64
CA PHE A 92 1.94 16.03 3.39
C PHE A 92 3.39 16.51 3.48
N ASP A 93 4.34 15.58 3.30
CA ASP A 93 5.74 15.92 3.13
C ASP A 93 5.98 16.38 1.69
N ALA A 94 5.92 17.70 1.49
CA ALA A 94 6.17 18.34 0.21
C ALA A 94 7.55 18.00 -0.37
N THR A 95 8.56 17.81 0.47
CA THR A 95 9.91 17.44 0.02
C THR A 95 9.96 16.01 -0.48
N ALA A 96 9.33 15.08 0.24
CA ALA A 96 9.24 13.69 -0.20
C ALA A 96 8.45 13.57 -1.51
N MET A 97 7.35 14.33 -1.65
CA MET A 97 6.55 14.37 -2.88
C MET A 97 7.34 14.96 -4.06
N ALA A 98 8.01 16.10 -3.86
CA ALA A 98 8.85 16.74 -4.86
C ALA A 98 10.02 15.83 -5.29
N ARG A 99 10.65 15.15 -4.33
CA ARG A 99 11.68 14.13 -4.61
C ARG A 99 11.11 12.97 -5.44
N SER A 100 9.92 12.49 -5.09
CA SER A 100 9.27 11.40 -5.82
C SER A 100 8.96 11.78 -7.26
N SER A 101 8.50 13.02 -7.51
CA SER A 101 8.18 13.50 -8.86
C SER A 101 9.39 13.61 -9.78
N LEU A 102 10.57 13.96 -9.24
CA LEU A 102 11.83 14.01 -10.01
C LEU A 102 12.54 12.66 -10.14
N GLY A 103 12.25 11.71 -9.26
CA GLY A 103 12.89 10.41 -9.24
C GLY A 103 14.43 10.52 -9.14
N TYR A 104 15.14 9.86 -10.06
CA TYR A 104 16.61 9.82 -10.05
C TYR A 104 17.26 11.20 -10.15
N HIS A 105 16.63 12.15 -10.86
CA HIS A 105 17.17 13.50 -11.08
C HIS A 105 17.27 14.33 -9.79
N TRP A 106 16.55 13.95 -8.73
CA TRP A 106 16.70 14.60 -7.42
C TRP A 106 18.15 14.58 -6.89
N ARG A 107 18.88 13.50 -7.21
CA ARG A 107 20.24 13.29 -6.70
C ARG A 107 21.25 14.28 -7.26
N SER A 108 21.04 14.80 -8.47
CA SER A 108 21.93 15.79 -9.09
C SER A 108 21.70 17.21 -8.61
N LEU A 109 20.57 17.50 -7.94
CA LEU A 109 20.28 18.82 -7.41
C LEU A 109 21.09 19.11 -6.14
N SER A 110 21.64 20.32 -6.08
CA SER A 110 22.21 20.92 -4.87
C SER A 110 21.13 21.16 -3.79
N PRO A 111 21.52 21.38 -2.52
CA PRO A 111 20.55 21.69 -1.47
C PRO A 111 19.65 22.89 -1.79
N ASN A 112 20.21 23.95 -2.39
CA ASN A 112 19.44 25.14 -2.76
C ASN A 112 18.44 24.84 -3.88
N GLU A 113 18.85 24.10 -4.90
CA GLU A 113 17.96 23.70 -6.00
C GLU A 113 16.83 22.79 -5.53
N ARG A 114 17.11 21.90 -4.56
CA ARG A 114 16.06 21.06 -3.94
C ARG A 114 15.02 21.92 -3.22
N THR A 115 15.46 22.89 -2.43
CA THR A 115 14.54 23.83 -1.74
C THR A 115 13.72 24.63 -2.74
N SER A 116 14.35 25.22 -3.76
CA SER A 116 13.66 25.98 -4.80
C SER A 116 12.67 25.12 -5.59
N PHE A 117 13.05 23.88 -5.93
CA PHE A 117 12.17 22.97 -6.62
C PHE A 117 10.97 22.56 -5.75
N THR A 118 11.19 22.21 -4.48
CA THR A 118 10.10 21.88 -3.54
C THR A 118 9.11 23.04 -3.42
N GLN A 119 9.58 24.28 -3.38
CA GLN A 119 8.71 25.45 -3.34
C GLN A 119 7.85 25.55 -4.60
N VAL A 120 8.45 25.52 -5.78
CA VAL A 120 7.74 25.62 -7.06
C VAL A 120 6.77 24.45 -7.25
N PHE A 121 7.17 23.24 -6.85
CA PHE A 121 6.30 22.06 -6.88
C PHE A 121 5.08 22.24 -5.97
N THR A 122 5.29 22.72 -4.74
CA THR A 122 4.19 22.99 -3.79
C THR A 122 3.23 24.02 -4.35
N ASP A 123 3.74 25.15 -4.84
CA ASP A 123 2.92 26.23 -5.42
C ASP A 123 2.11 25.73 -6.63
N PHE A 124 2.69 24.88 -7.46
CA PHE A 124 2.01 24.26 -8.60
C PHE A 124 0.85 23.35 -8.16
N ILE A 125 1.07 22.47 -7.18
CA ILE A 125 0.03 21.56 -6.67
C ILE A 125 -1.06 22.35 -5.94
N GLU A 126 -0.69 23.35 -5.14
CA GLU A 126 -1.64 24.25 -4.49
C GLU A 126 -2.52 24.96 -5.53
N ALA A 127 -1.94 25.54 -6.57
CA ALA A 127 -2.69 26.19 -7.63
C ALA A 127 -3.62 25.20 -8.37
N ALA A 128 -3.14 24.00 -8.68
CA ALA A 128 -3.90 23.00 -9.43
C ALA A 128 -5.13 22.47 -8.66
N TYR A 129 -5.06 22.40 -7.32
CA TYR A 129 -6.07 21.71 -6.52
C TYR A 129 -6.80 22.58 -5.50
N LEU A 130 -6.21 23.65 -4.95
CA LEU A 130 -6.94 24.58 -4.07
C LEU A 130 -8.01 25.36 -4.83
N ASP A 131 -7.87 25.52 -6.15
CA ASP A 131 -8.93 26.08 -6.99
C ASP A 131 -10.17 25.19 -7.02
N LYS A 132 -10.02 23.86 -6.89
CA LYS A 132 -11.13 22.89 -6.86
C LYS A 132 -12.00 23.00 -5.61
N VAL A 133 -11.57 23.73 -4.58
CA VAL A 133 -12.37 24.04 -3.39
C VAL A 133 -13.70 24.70 -3.76
N GLN A 134 -13.71 25.54 -4.80
CA GLN A 134 -14.93 26.23 -5.25
C GLN A 134 -15.93 25.30 -5.94
N ASP A 135 -15.45 24.17 -6.49
CA ASP A 135 -16.24 23.17 -7.20
C ASP A 135 -16.88 22.15 -6.23
N TYR A 136 -16.68 22.32 -4.93
CA TYR A 136 -17.32 21.47 -3.92
C TYR A 136 -18.83 21.70 -3.89
N SER A 137 -19.58 20.66 -4.22
CA SER A 137 -21.05 20.68 -4.32
C SER A 137 -21.69 19.55 -3.50
N GLY A 138 -21.03 19.12 -2.42
CA GLY A 138 -21.54 18.05 -1.54
C GLY A 138 -21.03 16.65 -1.88
N GLN A 139 -19.89 16.53 -2.56
CA GLN A 139 -19.22 15.25 -2.77
C GLN A 139 -18.95 14.55 -1.42
N GLN A 140 -19.04 13.23 -1.42
CA GLN A 140 -18.70 12.37 -0.28
C GLN A 140 -17.48 11.51 -0.62
N VAL A 141 -16.77 11.06 0.42
CA VAL A 141 -15.63 10.15 0.25
C VAL A 141 -15.99 8.80 0.87
N GLN A 142 -15.93 7.75 0.06
CA GLN A 142 -16.06 6.37 0.50
C GLN A 142 -14.67 5.77 0.72
N PHE A 143 -14.44 5.17 1.89
CA PHE A 143 -13.16 4.56 2.22
C PHE A 143 -13.18 3.06 1.95
N GLY A 144 -12.33 2.62 1.03
CA GLY A 144 -12.13 1.24 0.66
C GLY A 144 -11.13 0.50 1.55
N GLN A 145 -10.34 -0.35 0.92
CA GLN A 145 -9.32 -1.15 1.60
C GLN A 145 -8.11 -0.30 1.96
N SER A 146 -7.50 -0.64 3.09
CA SER A 146 -6.15 -0.21 3.44
C SER A 146 -5.23 -1.42 3.26
N ARG A 147 -4.03 -1.23 2.73
CA ARG A 147 -3.04 -2.31 2.56
C ARG A 147 -1.65 -1.81 2.92
N SER A 148 -0.86 -2.67 3.56
CA SER A 148 0.57 -2.39 3.74
C SER A 148 1.29 -2.52 2.40
N LEU A 149 2.25 -1.62 2.15
CA LEU A 149 3.15 -1.67 0.99
C LEU A 149 4.58 -2.08 1.37
N GLY A 150 4.79 -2.46 2.63
CA GLY A 150 6.11 -2.66 3.22
C GLY A 150 6.19 -2.03 4.61
N GLU A 151 7.34 -2.17 5.26
CA GLU A 151 7.60 -1.56 6.56
C GLU A 151 7.50 -0.03 6.47
N GLY A 152 6.65 0.57 7.31
CA GLY A 152 6.43 2.02 7.31
C GLY A 152 5.64 2.58 6.13
N TYR A 153 5.11 1.74 5.22
CA TYR A 153 4.35 2.23 4.06
C TYR A 153 2.97 1.57 3.96
N ALA A 154 1.97 2.36 3.56
CA ALA A 154 0.61 1.88 3.34
C ALA A 154 -0.07 2.59 2.17
N ALA A 155 -1.10 1.95 1.63
CA ALA A 155 -2.04 2.54 0.69
C ALA A 155 -3.46 2.45 1.22
N VAL A 156 -4.24 3.52 1.09
CA VAL A 156 -5.65 3.57 1.43
C VAL A 156 -6.45 3.95 0.19
N ASP A 157 -7.26 3.02 -0.30
CA ASP A 157 -8.12 3.25 -1.44
C ASP A 157 -9.38 4.00 -1.02
N THR A 158 -9.78 5.00 -1.80
CA THR A 158 -11.01 5.77 -1.59
C THR A 158 -11.70 6.05 -2.92
N ALA A 159 -12.96 6.46 -2.85
CA ALA A 159 -13.71 6.95 -4.00
C ALA A 159 -14.48 8.22 -3.63
N ILE A 160 -14.32 9.26 -4.44
CA ILE A 160 -15.12 10.47 -4.37
C ILE A 160 -16.43 10.21 -5.12
N VAL A 161 -17.56 10.31 -4.41
CA VAL A 161 -18.89 10.06 -4.96
C VAL A 161 -19.71 11.33 -5.02
N GLN A 162 -20.40 11.51 -6.15
CA GLN A 162 -21.32 12.61 -6.41
C GLN A 162 -22.55 12.05 -7.13
N ALA A 163 -23.75 12.47 -6.70
CA ALA A 163 -24.99 12.05 -7.33
C ALA A 163 -24.98 12.35 -8.84
N GLY A 164 -25.37 11.36 -9.65
CA GLY A 164 -25.41 11.48 -11.10
C GLY A 164 -24.05 11.46 -11.81
N LYS A 165 -22.94 11.17 -11.11
CA LYS A 165 -21.60 11.02 -11.70
C LYS A 165 -20.98 9.68 -11.32
N ASN A 166 -20.06 9.20 -12.16
CA ASN A 166 -19.25 8.03 -11.84
C ASN A 166 -18.32 8.33 -10.66
N PRO A 167 -18.12 7.38 -9.72
CA PRO A 167 -17.15 7.52 -8.65
C PRO A 167 -15.74 7.77 -9.20
N THR A 168 -15.02 8.71 -8.59
CA THR A 168 -13.62 9.00 -8.92
C THR A 168 -12.71 8.33 -7.90
N PRO A 169 -11.94 7.27 -8.27
CA PRO A 169 -11.05 6.59 -7.34
C PRO A 169 -9.84 7.47 -6.99
N VAL A 170 -9.44 7.44 -5.72
CA VAL A 170 -8.24 8.11 -5.21
C VAL A 170 -7.55 7.17 -4.23
N THR A 171 -6.28 6.83 -4.48
CA THR A 171 -5.47 6.04 -3.55
C THR A 171 -4.48 6.95 -2.83
N TYR A 172 -4.56 6.99 -1.50
CA TYR A 172 -3.60 7.68 -0.66
C TYR A 172 -2.41 6.77 -0.39
N LEU A 173 -1.20 7.26 -0.62
CA LEU A 173 0.05 6.59 -0.25
C LEU A 173 0.59 7.27 1.01
N LEU A 174 0.87 6.48 2.03
CA LEU A 174 1.29 6.96 3.34
C LEU A 174 2.64 6.38 3.71
N GLU A 175 3.45 7.22 4.35
CA GLU A 175 4.75 6.89 4.93
C GLU A 175 4.69 7.20 6.42
N GLN A 176 5.09 6.23 7.25
CA GLN A 176 5.09 6.41 8.68
C GLN A 176 6.30 7.26 9.09
N SER A 177 6.04 8.38 9.75
CA SER A 177 7.09 9.30 10.24
C SER A 177 6.75 9.82 11.62
N GLY A 178 7.74 9.88 12.52
CA GLY A 178 7.57 10.42 13.87
C GLY A 178 6.50 9.72 14.74
N GLY A 179 6.17 8.46 14.43
CA GLY A 179 5.12 7.69 15.12
C GLY A 179 3.70 7.90 14.56
N GLY A 180 3.52 8.75 13.55
CA GLY A 180 2.29 8.95 12.81
C GLY A 180 2.38 8.52 11.35
N TRP A 181 1.28 8.67 10.61
CA TRP A 181 1.16 8.47 9.17
C TRP A 181 0.97 9.80 8.45
#